data_AF-A0A081DFL9-F1
#
_entry.id   AF-A0A081DFL9-F1
#
_cell.length_a   1.000
_cell.length_b   1.000
_cell.length_c   1.000
_cell.angle_alpha   90.00
_cell.angle_beta   90.00
_cell.angle_gamma   90.00
#
_symmetry.space_group_name_H-M   'P 1'
#
loop_
_entity.id
_entity.type
_entity.pdbx_description
1 polymer ?
#
loop_
_entity_poly.entity_id
_entity_poly.type
_entity_poly.pdbx_seq_one_letter_code
_entity_poly.pdbx_strand_id
1 'polypeptide(L)'
;MGTWQLVANLADPGDGSGTFQSVSSNKTITFNSDGTFTSNGNVCDISITTSTATNGTYNTMDSTINANCGTINLPISYSIDNLAMDISYICIEACESRYRKIN
;
A
#
# COMPACT_ATOMS: atom_id res chain seq x y z
N MET A 1 2.93 -12.27 6.07
CA MET A 1 4.04 -12.36 5.09
C MET A 1 3.53 -12.91 3.77
N GLY A 2 4.19 -12.53 2.68
CA GLY A 2 3.77 -12.91 1.33
C GLY A 2 3.90 -11.75 0.35
N THR A 3 3.66 -12.05 -0.92
CA THR A 3 3.67 -11.08 -2.01
C THR A 3 2.24 -10.74 -2.40
N TRP A 4 1.99 -9.45 -2.56
CA TRP A 4 0.69 -8.88 -2.84
C TRP A 4 0.77 -8.01 -4.09
N GLN A 5 -0.22 -8.11 -4.97
CA GLN A 5 -0.30 -7.32 -6.21
C GLN A 5 -1.40 -6.27 -6.10
N LEU A 6 -1.12 -5.04 -6.55
CA LEU A 6 -2.10 -3.96 -6.58
C LEU A 6 -3.25 -4.30 -7.53
N VAL A 7 -4.49 -4.17 -7.07
CA VAL A 7 -5.69 -4.48 -7.86
C VAL A 7 -6.70 -3.34 -7.91
N ALA A 8 -6.70 -2.42 -6.95
CA ALA A 8 -7.58 -1.25 -6.95
C ALA A 8 -7.01 -0.10 -6.13
N ASN A 9 -7.50 1.11 -6.40
CA ASN A 9 -7.25 2.30 -5.59
C ASN A 9 -8.58 2.95 -5.20
N LEU A 10 -8.62 3.57 -4.03
CA LEU A 10 -9.67 4.47 -3.59
C LEU A 10 -9.05 5.86 -3.41
N ALA A 11 -9.68 6.86 -4.00
CA ALA A 11 -9.42 8.28 -3.75
C ALA A 11 -10.78 8.97 -3.65
N ASP A 12 -11.15 9.39 -2.45
CA ASP A 12 -12.42 10.07 -2.20
C ASP A 12 -12.29 11.58 -2.49
N PRO A 13 -13.27 12.19 -3.21
CA PRO A 13 -13.20 13.61 -3.57
C PRO A 13 -13.63 14.58 -2.46
N GLY A 14 -14.11 14.09 -1.31
CA GLY A 14 -14.47 14.90 -0.14
C GLY A 14 -15.95 14.95 0.18
N ASP A 15 -16.75 14.15 -0.51
CA ASP A 15 -18.18 14.01 -0.28
C ASP A 15 -18.57 12.62 0.26
N GLY A 16 -17.60 11.73 0.49
CA GLY A 16 -17.83 10.38 0.97
C GLY A 16 -18.28 9.39 -0.11
N SER A 17 -18.25 9.78 -1.39
CA SER A 17 -18.63 8.93 -2.52
C SER A 17 -17.49 8.05 -3.05
N GLY A 18 -16.29 8.19 -2.49
CA GLY A 18 -15.10 7.45 -2.89
C GLY A 18 -15.31 5.94 -2.79
N THR A 19 -14.99 5.23 -3.86
CA THR A 19 -15.04 3.76 -3.90
C THR A 19 -13.82 3.21 -4.60
N PHE A 20 -13.45 1.96 -4.27
CA PHE A 20 -12.35 1.28 -4.93
C PHE A 20 -12.60 1.12 -6.43
N GLN A 21 -11.71 1.69 -7.23
CA GLN A 21 -11.66 1.53 -8.68
C GLN A 21 -10.57 0.53 -9.04
N SER A 22 -10.91 -0.46 -9.86
CA SER A 22 -9.94 -1.47 -10.31
C SER A 22 -8.85 -0.84 -11.17
N VAL A 23 -7.61 -1.32 -11.02
CA VAL A 23 -6.46 -0.84 -11.78
C VAL A 23 -5.73 -2.00 -12.45
N SER A 24 -5.14 -1.73 -13.62
CA SER A 24 -4.20 -2.67 -14.26
C SER A 24 -2.79 -2.29 -13.86
N SER A 25 -2.16 -3.10 -13.00
CA SER A 25 -0.84 -2.81 -12.44
C SER A 25 -0.01 -4.07 -12.23
N ASN A 26 1.29 -3.95 -12.48
CA ASN A 26 2.29 -4.95 -12.11
C ASN A 26 2.96 -4.63 -10.76
N LYS A 27 2.47 -3.62 -10.02
CA LYS A 27 3.00 -3.22 -8.74
C LYS A 27 2.77 -4.32 -7.71
N THR A 28 3.84 -4.75 -7.06
CA THR A 28 3.84 -5.74 -6.00
C THR A 28 4.56 -5.21 -4.77
N ILE A 29 4.09 -5.65 -3.61
CA ILE A 29 4.73 -5.46 -2.32
C ILE A 29 4.90 -6.83 -1.65
N THR A 30 6.08 -7.07 -1.07
CA THR A 30 6.40 -8.30 -0.35
C THR A 30 6.74 -7.98 1.10
N PHE A 31 5.99 -8.55 2.04
CA PHE A 31 6.28 -8.51 3.47
C PHE A 31 7.15 -9.70 3.84
N ASN A 32 8.42 -9.44 4.15
CA ASN A 32 9.45 -10.42 4.46
C ASN A 32 9.36 -10.87 5.92
N SER A 33 9.99 -11.99 6.25
CA SER A 33 9.91 -12.58 7.59
C SER A 33 10.68 -11.85 8.67
N ASP A 34 11.62 -11.02 8.29
CA ASP A 34 12.51 -10.26 9.15
C ASP A 34 11.94 -8.88 9.56
N GLY A 35 10.67 -8.61 9.22
CA GLY A 35 10.04 -7.31 9.48
C GLY A 35 10.33 -6.24 8.43
N THR A 36 11.02 -6.59 7.33
CA THR A 36 11.23 -5.69 6.20
C THR A 36 10.19 -5.88 5.09
N PHE A 37 10.04 -4.89 4.21
CA PHE A 37 9.30 -5.06 2.96
C PHE A 37 10.10 -4.57 1.76
N THR A 38 9.77 -5.13 0.59
CA THR A 38 10.21 -4.63 -0.71
C THR A 38 9.02 -4.43 -1.63
N SER A 39 9.08 -3.41 -2.48
CA SER A 39 8.07 -3.13 -3.50
C SER A 39 8.75 -2.74 -4.80
N ASN A 40 8.25 -3.27 -5.93
CA ASN A 40 8.73 -2.89 -7.26
C ASN A 40 8.14 -1.54 -7.75
N GLY A 41 7.28 -0.90 -6.97
CA GLY A 41 6.74 0.44 -7.21
C GLY A 41 6.70 1.30 -5.94
N ASN A 42 6.21 2.53 -6.06
CA ASN A 42 6.25 3.50 -4.97
C ASN A 42 5.16 3.21 -3.93
N VAL A 43 5.51 2.84 -2.69
CA VAL A 43 4.55 2.59 -1.60
C VAL A 43 4.17 3.87 -0.85
N CYS A 44 4.78 5.01 -1.17
CA CYS A 44 4.57 6.28 -0.47
C CYS A 44 3.32 7.06 -0.92
N ASP A 45 2.69 6.60 -2.01
CA ASP A 45 1.49 7.17 -2.59
C ASP A 45 0.64 6.05 -3.23
N ILE A 46 -0.51 6.44 -3.77
CA ILE A 46 -1.43 5.54 -4.48
C ILE A 46 -0.99 5.23 -5.93
N SER A 47 0.27 5.48 -6.32
CA SER A 47 0.74 5.21 -7.69
C SER A 47 0.55 3.75 -8.08
N ILE A 48 0.13 3.53 -9.32
CA ILE A 48 -0.02 2.20 -9.91
C ILE A 48 1.23 1.75 -10.68
N THR A 49 2.26 2.59 -10.76
CA THR A 49 3.44 2.35 -11.60
C THR A 49 4.53 1.56 -10.85
N THR A 50 5.44 0.96 -11.62
CA THR A 50 6.63 0.24 -11.12
C THR A 50 7.93 0.98 -11.43
N SER A 51 7.86 2.30 -11.66
CA SER A 51 9.02 3.09 -12.08
C SER A 51 10.00 3.38 -10.93
N THR A 52 9.51 3.36 -9.70
CA THR A 52 10.27 3.73 -8.51
C THR A 52 10.05 2.68 -7.44
N ALA A 53 11.03 1.78 -7.27
CA ALA A 53 10.97 0.79 -6.20
C ALA A 53 11.10 1.47 -4.82
N THR A 54 10.41 0.91 -3.83
CA THR A 54 10.51 1.33 -2.43
C THR A 54 10.71 0.12 -1.52
N ASN A 55 11.29 0.37 -0.36
CA ASN A 55 11.52 -0.64 0.68
C ASN A 55 11.41 0.02 2.05
N GLY A 56 11.46 -0.78 3.09
CA GLY A 56 11.42 -0.28 4.46
C GLY A 56 11.08 -1.39 5.44
N THR A 57 10.41 -1.02 6.53
CA THR A 57 9.96 -1.96 7.56
C THR A 57 8.46 -1.90 7.73
N TYR A 58 7.89 -2.95 8.32
CA TYR A 58 6.49 -3.00 8.70
C TYR A 58 6.35 -3.56 10.12
N ASN A 59 5.28 -3.16 10.81
CA ASN A 59 4.97 -3.62 12.15
C ASN A 59 3.59 -4.29 12.13
N THR A 60 3.52 -5.52 12.64
CA THR A 60 2.28 -6.33 12.68
C THR A 60 1.43 -6.09 13.92
N MET A 61 2.01 -5.54 15.00
CA MET A 61 1.25 -5.17 16.20
C MET A 61 0.50 -3.86 15.98
N ASP A 62 1.14 -2.90 15.32
CA ASP A 62 0.59 -1.55 15.12
C ASP A 62 -0.01 -1.36 13.72
N SER A 63 0.08 -2.36 12.83
CA SER A 63 -0.42 -2.28 11.46
C SER A 63 0.15 -1.09 10.67
N THR A 64 1.46 -0.81 10.81
CA THR A 64 2.13 0.32 10.17
C THR A 64 3.22 -0.10 9.18
N ILE A 65 3.44 0.75 8.17
CA ILE A 65 4.54 0.65 7.19
C ILE A 65 5.43 1.88 7.36
N ASN A 66 6.71 1.65 7.62
CA ASN A 66 7.74 2.68 7.59
C ASN A 66 8.51 2.54 6.26
N ALA A 67 7.98 3.20 5.23
CA ALA A 67 8.55 3.19 3.90
C ALA A 67 9.65 4.26 3.75
N ASN A 68 10.72 3.92 3.02
CA ASN A 68 11.78 4.86 2.69
C ASN A 68 11.33 5.80 1.56
N CYS A 69 10.55 6.81 1.93
CA CYS A 69 9.89 7.78 1.03
C CYS A 69 10.73 9.03 0.73
N GLY A 70 12.05 8.94 0.88
CA GLY A 70 12.95 10.08 0.76
C GLY A 70 12.88 10.98 1.99
N THR A 71 12.60 12.27 1.79
CA THR A 71 12.61 13.29 2.86
C THR A 71 11.33 13.38 3.67
N ILE A 72 10.26 12.69 3.25
CA ILE A 72 8.96 12.76 3.90
C ILE A 72 8.59 11.36 4.39
N ASN A 73 8.56 11.16 5.71
CA ASN A 73 7.98 9.97 6.31
C ASN A 73 6.53 10.28 6.70
N LEU A 74 5.59 10.00 5.79
CA LEU A 74 4.17 10.06 6.10
C LEU A 74 3.74 8.77 6.82
N PRO A 75 2.80 8.85 7.77
CA PRO A 75 2.22 7.66 8.37
C PRO A 75 1.50 6.84 7.29
N ILE A 76 1.88 5.58 7.17
CA ILE A 76 1.23 4.59 6.30
C ILE A 76 0.79 3.45 7.19
N SER A 77 -0.47 3.05 7.06
CA SER A 77 -1.03 1.92 7.79
C SER A 77 -1.57 0.89 6.83
N TYR A 78 -1.80 -0.33 7.32
CA TYR A 78 -2.40 -1.39 6.52
C TYR A 78 -3.33 -2.27 7.33
N SER A 79 -4.34 -2.80 6.66
CA SER A 79 -5.22 -3.84 7.17
C SER A 79 -5.16 -5.06 6.26
N ILE A 80 -5.39 -6.25 6.84
CA ILE A 80 -5.48 -7.49 6.08
C ILE A 80 -6.79 -8.18 6.44
N ASP A 81 -7.58 -8.48 5.42
CA ASP A 81 -8.74 -9.36 5.50
C ASP A 81 -8.57 -10.52 4.51
N ASN A 82 -8.22 -11.69 5.05
CA ASN A 82 -7.97 -12.92 4.29
C ASN A 82 -6.94 -12.75 3.15
N LEU A 83 -7.41 -12.58 1.91
CA LEU A 83 -6.59 -12.44 0.69
C LEU A 83 -6.51 -11.00 0.17
N ALA A 84 -7.13 -10.04 0.87
CA ALA A 84 -7.07 -8.63 0.57
C ALA A 84 -6.23 -7.89 1.62
N MET A 85 -5.44 -6.94 1.16
CA MET A 85 -4.70 -6.00 2.00
C MET A 85 -4.97 -4.59 1.51
N ASP A 86 -5.38 -3.71 2.41
CA ASP A 86 -5.58 -2.30 2.12
C ASP A 86 -4.47 -1.51 2.80
N ILE A 87 -3.73 -0.74 2.01
CA ILE A 87 -2.76 0.24 2.52
C ILE A 87 -3.45 1.60 2.51
N SER A 88 -3.52 2.24 3.68
CA SER A 88 -4.16 3.54 3.86
C SER A 88 -3.12 4.63 4.03
N TYR A 89 -3.34 5.74 3.32
CA TYR A 89 -2.44 6.89 3.25
C TYR A 89 -3.03 8.08 3.98
N ILE A 90 -2.18 8.96 4.51
CA ILE A 90 -2.66 10.24 5.05
C ILE A 90 -3.15 11.14 3.91
N CYS A 91 -4.45 11.41 3.95
CA CYS A 91 -5.16 12.32 3.06
C CYS A 91 -6.22 13.07 3.88
N ILE A 92 -6.73 14.20 3.36
CA ILE A 92 -7.86 14.90 3.99
C ILE A 92 -9.10 14.00 3.92
N GLU A 93 -9.27 13.32 2.79
CA GLU A 93 -10.27 12.29 2.53
C GLU A 93 -9.67 10.87 2.51
N ALA A 94 -10.48 9.84 2.29
CA ALA A 94 -9.99 8.46 2.20
C ALA A 94 -9.10 8.26 0.95
N CYS A 95 -7.89 7.74 1.17
CA CYS A 95 -6.93 7.35 0.13
C CYS A 95 -6.37 5.97 0.46
N GLU A 96 -6.65 4.98 -0.38
CA GLU A 96 -6.24 3.60 -0.13
C GLU A 96 -5.79 2.89 -1.41
N SER A 97 -4.84 1.97 -1.26
CA SER A 97 -4.44 1.03 -2.30
C SER A 97 -4.76 -0.39 -1.84
N ARG A 98 -5.59 -1.09 -2.61
CA ARG A 98 -5.99 -2.47 -2.34
C ARG A 98 -5.13 -3.43 -3.13
N TYR A 99 -4.59 -4.40 -2.41
CA TYR A 99 -3.74 -5.46 -2.91
C TYR A 99 -4.39 -6.83 -2.70
N ARG A 100 -4.11 -7.76 -3.59
CA ARG A 100 -4.49 -9.17 -3.47
C ARG A 100 -3.25 -10.04 -3.26
N LYS A 101 -3.31 -10.99 -2.34
CA LYS A 101 -2.23 -11.96 -2.15
C LYS A 101 -2.02 -12.81 -3.40
N ILE A 102 -0.78 -12.99 -3.82
CA ILE A 102 -0.38 -13.83 -4.96
C ILE A 102 0.65 -14.91 -4.60
N ASN A 103 1.26 -14.82 -3.42
CA ASN A 103 2.14 -15.83 -2.83
C ASN A 103 2.15 -15.70 -1.30
#